data_AF-A0A6N8BES9-F1
#
_entry.id   AF-A0A6N8BES9-F1
#
_cell.length_a   1.000
_cell.length_b   1.000
_cell.length_c   1.000
_cell.angle_alpha   90.00
_cell.angle_beta   90.00
_cell.angle_gamma   90.00
#
_symmetry.space_group_name_H-M   'P 1'
#
loop_
_entity.id
_entity.type
_entity.pdbx_description
1 polymer ?
#
loop_
_entity_poly.entity_id
_entity_poly.type
_entity_poly.pdbx_seq_one_letter_code
_entity_poly.pdbx_strand_id
1 'polypeptide(L)'
;MVVPFKMNVQTSKWRFKMVKLQAGYTLLEIMLVIALIGIMLSVTFINLQRPLAHHKLHVSARRMLWEIRTMQASALTEESSGYKMQFLVDPSRNIDIDRYYIMAGINIIKVLELPVGINLYETNFESNRIYVNCSGYPAYGFGGTIQIANKFEEKLYVVIGKTGRVRIDNKPPSSYY
;
A
#
# COMPACT_ATOMS: atom_id res chain seq x y z
N MET A 1 67.15 -29.79 -79.88
CA MET A 1 66.04 -28.82 -79.78
C MET A 1 65.18 -29.25 -78.59
N VAL A 2 65.33 -28.60 -77.44
CA VAL A 2 64.66 -28.97 -76.18
C VAL A 2 63.73 -27.82 -75.81
N VAL A 3 62.43 -28.10 -75.71
CA VAL A 3 61.40 -27.12 -75.35
C VAL A 3 61.19 -27.19 -73.83
N PRO A 4 61.26 -26.07 -73.07
CA PRO A 4 61.05 -26.13 -71.63
C PRO A 4 59.56 -26.13 -71.27
N PHE A 5 59.21 -27.08 -70.40
CA PHE A 5 57.89 -27.25 -69.78
C PHE A 5 57.65 -26.14 -68.74
N LYS A 6 56.60 -25.32 -68.92
CA LYS A 6 56.16 -24.33 -67.92
C LYS A 6 55.12 -24.96 -67.00
N MET A 7 55.48 -25.14 -65.73
CA MET A 7 54.57 -25.58 -64.68
C MET A 7 53.97 -24.35 -63.98
N ASN A 8 52.66 -24.14 -64.14
CA ASN A 8 51.91 -23.04 -63.51
C ASN A 8 51.25 -23.58 -62.23
N VAL A 9 51.78 -23.20 -61.06
CA VAL A 9 51.22 -23.62 -59.77
C VAL A 9 50.53 -22.43 -59.11
N GLN A 10 49.21 -22.52 -59.06
CA GLN A 10 48.28 -21.53 -58.56
C GLN A 10 48.26 -21.59 -57.02
N THR A 11 48.83 -20.59 -56.34
CA THR A 11 48.86 -20.55 -54.88
C THR A 11 47.50 -20.08 -54.34
N SER A 12 46.81 -20.97 -53.62
CA SER A 12 45.55 -20.69 -52.95
C SER A 12 45.79 -19.78 -51.73
N LYS A 13 45.32 -18.53 -51.82
CA LYS A 13 45.37 -17.57 -50.71
C LYS A 13 44.34 -17.95 -49.65
N TRP A 14 44.78 -18.63 -48.60
CA TRP A 14 44.02 -18.80 -47.37
C TRP A 14 43.79 -17.43 -46.70
N ARG A 15 42.56 -16.91 -46.77
CA ARG A 15 42.16 -15.69 -46.04
C ARG A 15 41.83 -16.09 -44.60
N PHE A 16 42.78 -15.91 -43.69
CA PHE A 16 42.48 -15.86 -42.26
C PHE A 16 41.53 -14.68 -41.99
N LYS A 17 40.26 -14.98 -41.68
CA LYS A 17 39.34 -13.99 -41.14
C LYS A 17 39.79 -13.70 -39.70
N MET A 18 40.44 -12.56 -39.50
CA MET A 18 40.72 -12.03 -38.16
C MET A 18 39.39 -11.85 -37.43
N VAL A 19 39.21 -12.59 -36.33
CA VAL A 19 38.14 -12.34 -35.37
C VAL A 19 38.38 -10.95 -34.80
N LYS A 20 37.47 -9.99 -35.03
CA LYS A 20 37.52 -8.69 -34.37
C LYS A 20 37.37 -8.94 -32.87
N LEU A 21 38.42 -8.70 -32.10
CA LEU A 21 38.32 -8.52 -30.65
C LEU A 21 37.37 -7.33 -30.42
N GLN A 22 36.18 -7.60 -29.90
CA GLN A 22 35.27 -6.55 -29.47
C GLN A 22 35.91 -5.83 -28.29
N ALA A 23 35.99 -4.50 -28.36
CA ALA A 23 36.49 -3.68 -27.27
C ALA A 23 35.58 -3.87 -26.05
N GLY A 24 36.12 -4.41 -24.95
CA GLY A 24 35.40 -4.50 -23.68
C GLY A 24 35.16 -3.12 -23.08
N TYR A 25 34.12 -3.00 -22.26
CA TYR A 25 33.83 -1.77 -21.51
C TYR A 25 35.01 -1.41 -20.61
N THR A 26 35.33 -0.11 -20.54
CA THR A 26 36.40 0.35 -19.66
C THR A 26 35.91 0.35 -18.21
N LEU A 27 36.83 0.16 -17.25
CA LEU A 27 36.50 0.24 -15.82
C LEU A 27 35.89 1.62 -15.46
N LEU A 28 36.37 2.68 -16.11
CA LEU A 28 35.84 4.04 -15.97
C LEU A 28 34.39 4.14 -16.43
N GLU A 29 34.04 3.49 -17.53
CA GLU A 29 32.68 3.47 -18.06
C GLU A 29 31.72 2.76 -17.10
N ILE A 30 32.13 1.63 -16.51
CA ILE A 30 31.34 0.93 -15.49
C ILE A 30 31.16 1.80 -14.25
N MET A 31 32.22 2.49 -13.79
CA MET A 31 32.12 3.41 -12.66
C MET A 31 31.15 4.56 -12.94
N LEU A 32 31.17 5.11 -14.15
CA LEU A 32 30.26 6.17 -14.57
C LEU A 32 28.81 5.69 -14.62
N VAL A 33 28.56 4.49 -15.14
CA VAL A 33 27.21 3.89 -15.15
C VAL A 33 26.69 3.67 -13.74
N ILE A 34 27.51 3.14 -12.82
CA ILE A 34 27.11 2.95 -11.41
C ILE A 34 26.81 4.30 -10.75
N ALA A 35 27.63 5.32 -11.00
CA ALA A 35 27.40 6.66 -10.47
C ALA A 35 26.06 7.24 -10.97
N LEU A 36 25.75 7.09 -12.26
CA LEU A 36 24.47 7.54 -12.83
C LEU A 36 23.28 6.78 -12.22
N ILE A 37 23.37 5.45 -12.07
CA ILE A 37 22.32 4.65 -11.42
C ILE A 37 22.11 5.11 -9.97
N GLY A 38 23.18 5.36 -9.22
CA GLY A 38 23.10 5.86 -7.84
C GLY A 38 22.37 7.20 -7.72
N ILE A 39 22.63 8.13 -8.64
CA ILE A 39 21.93 9.42 -8.71
C ILE A 39 20.44 9.21 -9.01
N MET A 40 20.12 8.37 -10.00
CA MET A 40 18.73 8.09 -10.38
C MET A 40 17.94 7.43 -9.23
N LEU A 41 18.54 6.47 -8.53
CA LEU A 41 17.92 5.81 -7.37
C LEU A 41 17.67 6.77 -6.22
N SER A 42 18.60 7.69 -5.95
CA SER A 42 18.48 8.69 -4.89
C SER A 42 17.27 9.60 -5.12
N VAL A 43 17.11 10.12 -6.34
CA VAL A 43 15.96 10.97 -6.72
C VAL A 43 14.65 10.17 -6.65
N THR A 44 14.66 8.92 -7.12
CA THR A 44 13.48 8.05 -7.10
C THR A 44 13.02 7.77 -5.67
N PHE A 45 13.94 7.52 -4.74
CA PHE A 45 13.62 7.21 -3.35
C PHE A 45 12.88 8.36 -2.64
N ILE A 46 13.33 9.60 -2.85
CA ILE A 46 12.67 10.79 -2.29
C ILE A 46 11.24 10.93 -2.83
N ASN A 47 11.06 10.75 -4.14
CA ASN A 47 9.77 10.92 -4.80
C ASN A 47 8.77 9.79 -4.47
N LEU A 48 9.22 8.62 -4.04
CA LEU A 48 8.35 7.48 -3.74
C LEU A 48 7.59 7.61 -2.41
N GLN A 49 8.04 8.48 -1.49
CA GLN A 49 7.46 8.54 -0.15
C GLN A 49 5.97 8.93 -0.13
N ARG A 50 5.57 9.88 -0.98
CA ARG A 50 4.18 10.37 -1.04
C ARG A 50 3.22 9.37 -1.70
N PRO A 51 3.51 8.83 -2.90
CA PRO A 51 2.70 7.76 -3.48
C PRO A 51 2.56 6.54 -2.57
N LEU A 52 3.63 6.16 -1.87
CA LEU A 52 3.59 5.06 -0.91
C LEU A 52 2.67 5.37 0.27
N ALA A 53 2.76 6.57 0.86
CA ALA A 53 1.87 7.00 1.94
C ALA A 53 0.40 7.06 1.50
N HIS A 54 0.14 7.55 0.29
CA HIS A 54 -1.18 7.55 -0.33
C HIS A 54 -1.73 6.12 -0.49
N HIS A 55 -0.92 5.21 -1.03
CA HIS A 55 -1.31 3.82 -1.19
C HIS A 55 -1.60 3.14 0.14
N LYS A 56 -0.73 3.34 1.15
CA LYS A 56 -0.93 2.85 2.52
C LYS A 56 -2.25 3.35 3.09
N LEU A 57 -2.58 4.64 2.92
CA LEU A 57 -3.85 5.22 3.38
C LEU A 57 -5.06 4.51 2.78
N HIS A 58 -5.07 4.28 1.46
CA HIS A 58 -6.15 3.58 0.77
C HIS A 58 -6.28 2.10 1.18
N VAL A 59 -5.16 1.41 1.38
CA VAL A 59 -5.17 0.03 1.87
C VAL A 59 -5.70 -0.02 3.30
N SER A 60 -5.28 0.88 4.18
CA SER A 60 -5.77 0.99 5.56
C SER A 60 -7.28 1.26 5.61
N ALA A 61 -7.78 2.22 4.80
CA ALA A 61 -9.21 2.49 4.70
C ALA A 61 -10.01 1.26 4.26
N ARG A 62 -9.53 0.56 3.22
CA ARG A 62 -10.17 -0.65 2.71
C ARG A 62 -10.16 -1.78 3.72
N ARG A 63 -9.04 -1.98 4.42
CA ARG A 63 -8.93 -2.97 5.50
C ARG A 63 -9.95 -2.66 6.59
N MET A 64 -10.00 -1.42 7.08
CA MET A 64 -10.97 -1.02 8.10
C MET A 64 -12.42 -1.24 7.65
N LEU A 65 -12.77 -0.86 6.41
CA LEU A 65 -14.09 -1.15 5.83
C LEU A 65 -14.40 -2.65 5.84
N TRP A 66 -13.44 -3.50 5.46
CA TRP A 66 -13.61 -4.95 5.49
C TRP A 66 -13.82 -5.47 6.91
N GLU A 67 -13.03 -5.00 7.87
CA GLU A 67 -13.17 -5.41 9.27
C GLU A 67 -14.53 -5.02 9.86
N ILE A 68 -15.07 -3.83 9.52
CA ILE A 68 -16.41 -3.43 9.92
C ILE A 68 -17.47 -4.37 9.31
N ARG A 69 -17.36 -4.69 8.02
CA ARG A 69 -18.29 -5.60 7.36
C ARG A 69 -18.23 -7.01 7.93
N THR A 70 -17.04 -7.50 8.24
CA THR A 70 -16.85 -8.80 8.90
C THR A 70 -17.50 -8.78 10.28
N MET A 71 -17.29 -7.72 11.08
CA MET A 71 -17.97 -7.56 12.36
C MET A 71 -19.50 -7.55 12.22
N GLN A 72 -20.05 -6.87 11.21
CA GLN A 72 -21.49 -6.88 10.92
C GLN A 72 -22.00 -8.27 10.56
N ALA A 73 -21.25 -9.02 9.74
CA ALA A 73 -21.60 -10.39 9.36
C ALA A 73 -21.53 -11.35 10.56
N SER A 74 -20.52 -11.22 11.43
CA SER A 74 -20.42 -12.01 12.66
C SER A 74 -21.58 -11.73 13.62
N ALA A 75 -21.94 -10.45 13.82
CA ALA A 75 -23.08 -10.07 14.64
C ALA A 75 -24.40 -10.68 14.14
N LEU A 76 -24.59 -10.72 12.81
CA LEU A 76 -25.75 -11.35 12.19
C LEU A 76 -25.74 -12.87 12.35
N THR A 77 -24.60 -13.52 12.11
CA THR A 77 -24.49 -14.98 12.13
C THR A 77 -24.65 -15.55 13.55
N GLU A 78 -24.16 -14.84 14.55
CA GLU A 78 -24.23 -15.25 15.95
C GLU A 78 -25.44 -14.67 16.69
N GLU A 79 -26.31 -13.91 15.99
CA GLU A 79 -27.46 -13.20 16.54
C GLU A 79 -27.13 -12.37 17.80
N SER A 80 -25.93 -11.77 17.83
CA SER A 80 -25.37 -11.11 19.01
C SER A 80 -25.26 -9.61 18.83
N SER A 81 -25.80 -8.84 19.77
CA SER A 81 -25.62 -7.38 19.87
C SER A 81 -24.35 -6.98 20.63
N GLY A 82 -23.49 -7.94 20.96
CA GLY A 82 -22.27 -7.71 21.73
C GLY A 82 -21.10 -7.15 20.91
N TYR A 83 -21.22 -7.12 19.59
CA TYR A 83 -20.13 -6.72 18.70
C TYR A 83 -19.92 -5.21 18.71
N LYS A 84 -18.67 -4.79 18.96
CA LYS A 84 -18.27 -3.39 18.89
C LYS A 84 -16.86 -3.21 18.37
N MET A 85 -16.62 -2.07 17.74
CA MET A 85 -15.29 -1.60 17.37
C MET A 85 -14.94 -0.37 18.21
N GLN A 86 -13.82 -0.43 18.93
CA GLN A 86 -13.30 0.66 19.77
C GLN A 86 -12.09 1.28 19.08
N PHE A 87 -12.17 2.57 18.82
CA PHE A 87 -11.09 3.36 18.23
C PHE A 87 -10.27 4.02 19.34
N LEU A 88 -8.95 3.82 19.33
CA LEU A 88 -8.03 4.53 20.21
C LEU A 88 -7.51 5.77 19.50
N VAL A 89 -8.33 6.82 19.49
CA VAL A 89 -7.92 8.13 18.98
C VAL A 89 -7.00 8.76 20.03
N ASP A 90 -5.76 9.06 19.66
CA ASP A 90 -4.83 9.82 20.50
C ASP A 90 -4.89 11.33 20.13
N PRO A 91 -5.47 12.19 20.99
CA PRO A 91 -5.52 13.63 20.75
C PRO A 91 -4.12 14.26 20.70
N SER A 92 -3.15 13.67 21.41
CA SER A 92 -1.79 14.19 21.52
C SER A 92 -0.93 13.85 20.31
N ARG A 93 -1.35 12.90 19.46
CA ARG A 93 -0.60 12.39 18.30
C ARG A 93 0.83 11.94 18.66
N ASN A 94 1.02 11.45 19.88
CA ASN A 94 2.32 11.00 20.40
C ASN A 94 2.52 9.49 20.19
N ILE A 95 1.50 8.77 19.72
CA ILE A 95 1.59 7.35 19.40
C ILE A 95 2.11 7.17 17.98
N ASP A 96 3.18 6.39 17.83
CA ASP A 96 3.77 6.05 16.52
C ASP A 96 2.87 5.13 15.67
N ILE A 97 1.99 4.37 16.33
CA ILE A 97 1.13 3.34 15.74
C ILE A 97 -0.28 3.40 16.34
N ASP A 98 -1.21 4.00 15.60
CA ASP A 98 -2.62 4.02 16.00
C ASP A 98 -3.27 2.65 15.83
N ARG A 99 -4.24 2.35 16.69
CA ARG A 99 -4.88 1.02 16.75
C ARG A 99 -6.35 1.09 17.11
N TYR A 100 -7.06 0.02 16.79
CA TYR A 100 -8.45 -0.18 17.14
C TYR A 100 -8.72 -1.64 17.48
N TYR A 101 -9.78 -1.87 18.25
CA TYR A 101 -10.15 -3.19 18.74
C TYR A 101 -11.50 -3.61 18.18
N ILE A 102 -11.65 -4.90 17.90
CA ILE A 102 -12.95 -5.54 17.70
C ILE A 102 -13.21 -6.39 18.93
N MET A 103 -14.38 -6.22 19.53
CA MET A 103 -14.78 -6.89 20.76
C MET A 103 -16.14 -7.55 20.58
N ALA A 104 -16.35 -8.69 21.25
CA ALA A 104 -17.66 -9.28 21.48
C ALA A 104 -17.93 -9.30 22.98
N GLY A 105 -18.89 -8.48 23.40
CA GLY A 105 -19.17 -8.22 24.81
C GLY A 105 -17.97 -7.56 25.50
N ILE A 106 -17.39 -8.28 26.46
CA ILE A 106 -16.20 -7.84 27.22
C ILE A 106 -14.88 -8.34 26.62
N ASN A 107 -14.93 -9.29 25.69
CA ASN A 107 -13.74 -9.95 25.16
C ASN A 107 -13.21 -9.21 23.94
N ILE A 108 -11.89 -8.97 23.89
CA ILE A 108 -11.21 -8.48 22.70
C ILE A 108 -10.99 -9.67 21.77
N ILE A 109 -11.66 -9.67 20.61
CA ILE A 109 -11.49 -10.69 19.58
C ILE A 109 -10.27 -10.39 18.73
N LYS A 110 -10.05 -9.10 18.43
CA LYS A 110 -9.00 -8.69 17.50
C LYS A 110 -8.44 -7.32 17.85
N VAL A 111 -7.11 -7.22 17.78
CA VAL A 111 -6.36 -5.97 17.85
C VAL A 111 -5.84 -5.67 16.46
N LEU A 112 -6.14 -4.47 15.95
CA LEU A 112 -5.74 -4.04 14.61
C LEU A 112 -4.90 -2.77 14.71
N GLU A 113 -3.69 -2.84 14.20
CA GLU A 113 -2.75 -1.73 14.12
C GLU A 113 -2.79 -1.10 12.73
N LEU A 114 -2.82 0.22 12.68
CA LEU A 114 -2.62 0.98 11.46
C LEU A 114 -1.14 0.99 11.09
N PRO A 115 -0.78 0.94 9.80
CA PRO A 115 0.61 1.04 9.39
C PRO A 115 1.23 2.36 9.83
N VAL A 116 2.53 2.35 10.16
CA VAL A 116 3.31 3.55 10.48
C VAL A 116 3.10 4.65 9.44
N GLY A 117 2.82 5.86 9.92
CA GLY A 117 2.53 7.05 9.12
C GLY A 117 1.09 7.14 8.64
N ILE A 118 0.19 6.27 9.11
CA ILE A 118 -1.26 6.38 9.02
C ILE A 118 -1.83 6.57 10.43
N ASN A 119 -2.58 7.64 10.61
CA ASN A 119 -3.11 8.03 11.89
C ASN A 119 -4.65 7.97 11.86
N LEU A 120 -5.23 7.51 12.96
CA LEU A 120 -6.64 7.58 13.28
C LEU A 120 -6.92 8.99 13.81
N TYR A 121 -7.39 9.86 12.92
CA TYR A 121 -7.41 11.30 13.19
C TYR A 121 -8.56 11.70 14.10
N GLU A 122 -9.78 11.24 13.79
CA GLU A 122 -10.99 11.56 14.54
C GLU A 122 -12.09 10.53 14.26
N THR A 123 -13.00 10.36 15.20
CA THR A 123 -14.29 9.72 14.95
C THR A 123 -15.41 10.57 15.52
N ASN A 124 -16.59 10.52 14.91
CA ASN A 124 -17.77 11.20 15.44
C ASN A 124 -18.67 10.28 16.30
N PHE A 125 -18.16 9.12 16.69
CA PHE A 125 -18.90 8.19 17.52
C PHE A 125 -18.80 8.58 18.99
N GLU A 126 -19.89 8.36 19.74
CA GLU A 126 -19.86 8.48 21.19
C GLU A 126 -18.78 7.57 21.78
N SER A 127 -17.90 8.13 22.61
CA SER A 127 -16.77 7.40 23.23
C SER A 127 -15.83 6.70 22.23
N ASN A 128 -15.75 7.21 20.99
CA ASN A 128 -14.92 6.64 19.92
C ASN A 128 -15.19 5.15 19.67
N ARG A 129 -16.46 4.73 19.70
CA ARG A 129 -16.84 3.33 19.49
C ARG A 129 -18.13 3.19 18.71
N ILE A 130 -18.21 2.16 17.88
CA ILE A 130 -19.45 1.77 17.21
C ILE A 130 -19.87 0.37 17.64
N TYR A 131 -21.14 0.23 17.97
CA TYR A 131 -21.78 -1.05 18.28
C TYR A 131 -22.57 -1.53 17.07
N VAL A 132 -22.71 -2.84 16.93
CA VAL A 132 -23.55 -3.47 15.92
C VAL A 132 -24.60 -4.34 16.60
N ASN A 133 -25.85 -4.23 16.16
CA ASN A 133 -26.94 -5.08 16.65
C ASN A 133 -26.94 -6.45 15.96
N CYS A 134 -27.79 -7.37 16.42
CA CYS A 134 -27.93 -8.71 15.83
C CYS A 134 -28.44 -8.71 14.38
N SER A 135 -28.86 -7.57 13.82
CA SER A 135 -29.22 -7.42 12.40
C SER A 135 -28.06 -6.90 11.54
N GLY A 136 -26.87 -6.70 12.10
CA GLY A 136 -25.70 -6.18 11.37
C GLY A 136 -25.72 -4.67 11.15
N TYR A 137 -26.64 -3.94 11.78
CA TYR A 137 -26.73 -2.48 11.70
C TYR A 137 -26.07 -1.80 12.92
N PRO A 138 -25.62 -0.54 12.78
CA PRO A 138 -25.19 0.25 13.92
C PRO A 138 -26.26 0.23 15.02
N ALA A 139 -25.87 -0.11 16.24
CA ALA A 139 -26.79 -0.07 17.36
C ALA A 139 -27.29 1.36 17.56
N TYR A 140 -28.52 1.50 18.06
CA TYR A 140 -29.21 2.78 18.26
C TYR A 140 -29.55 3.55 16.98
N GLY A 141 -29.30 2.98 15.79
CA GLY A 141 -29.71 3.57 14.51
C GLY A 141 -28.89 4.80 14.10
N PHE A 142 -27.75 5.05 14.74
CA PHE A 142 -26.84 6.14 14.41
C PHE A 142 -25.66 5.62 13.60
N GLY A 143 -25.45 6.21 12.42
CA GLY A 143 -24.24 6.00 11.65
C GLY A 143 -23.06 6.78 12.22
N GLY A 144 -21.97 6.82 11.47
CA GLY A 144 -20.87 7.72 11.79
C GLY A 144 -19.71 7.59 10.81
N THR A 145 -18.61 8.24 11.15
CA THR A 145 -17.46 8.44 10.28
C THR A 145 -16.19 8.31 11.08
N ILE A 146 -15.25 7.57 10.48
CA ILE A 146 -13.90 7.40 10.96
C ILE A 146 -13.00 8.14 9.99
N GLN A 147 -12.25 9.11 10.48
CA GLN A 147 -11.27 9.83 9.69
C GLN A 147 -9.89 9.22 9.92
N ILE A 148 -9.23 8.85 8.84
CA ILE A 148 -7.83 8.45 8.84
C ILE A 148 -7.02 9.40 7.97
N ALA A 149 -5.79 9.67 8.36
CA ALA A 149 -4.89 10.57 7.66
C ALA A 149 -3.51 9.93 7.49
N ASN A 150 -2.78 10.31 6.44
CA ASN A 150 -1.36 9.97 6.33
C ASN A 150 -0.46 11.11 6.85
N LYS A 151 0.85 10.85 6.91
CA LYS A 151 1.87 11.84 7.31
C LYS A 151 1.94 13.11 6.44
N PHE A 152 1.27 13.13 5.29
CA PHE A 152 1.18 14.29 4.38
C PHE A 152 -0.20 14.97 4.46
N GLU A 153 -0.97 14.67 5.51
CA GLU A 153 -2.30 15.23 5.78
C GLU A 153 -3.39 14.89 4.75
N GLU A 154 -3.13 13.93 3.86
CA GLU A 154 -4.18 13.39 2.99
C GLU A 154 -5.15 12.57 3.85
N LYS A 155 -6.45 12.82 3.69
CA LYS A 155 -7.51 12.28 4.54
C LYS A 155 -8.45 11.38 3.75
N LEU A 156 -8.82 10.26 4.36
CA LEU A 156 -9.93 9.41 3.91
C LEU A 156 -10.94 9.22 5.04
N TYR A 157 -12.19 9.03 4.64
CA TYR A 157 -13.33 8.92 5.54
C TYR A 157 -13.97 7.56 5.34
N VAL A 158 -13.97 6.72 6.37
CA VAL A 158 -14.75 5.48 6.39
C VAL A 158 -16.10 5.81 7.01
N VAL A 159 -17.14 5.84 6.19
CA VAL A 159 -18.49 6.26 6.58
C VAL A 159 -19.38 5.03 6.72
N ILE A 160 -20.05 4.94 7.85
CA ILE A 160 -21.02 3.91 8.19
C ILE A 160 -22.39 4.58 8.25
N GLY A 161 -23.28 4.23 7.33
CA GLY A 161 -24.66 4.74 7.33
C GLY A 161 -25.53 4.05 8.38
N LYS A 162 -26.65 4.67 8.75
CA LYS A 162 -27.65 4.11 9.68
C LYS A 162 -28.12 2.71 9.30
N THR A 163 -28.21 2.44 8.00
CA THR A 163 -28.63 1.14 7.44
C THR A 163 -27.49 0.12 7.37
N GLY A 164 -26.36 0.37 8.04
CA GLY A 164 -25.18 -0.49 8.03
C GLY A 164 -24.32 -0.41 6.76
N ARG A 165 -24.66 0.42 5.78
CA ARG A 165 -23.82 0.60 4.58
C ARG A 165 -22.48 1.23 4.96
N VAL A 166 -21.39 0.50 4.71
CA VAL A 166 -20.01 0.99 4.89
C VAL A 166 -19.39 1.38 3.55
N ARG A 167 -18.82 2.60 3.46
CA ARG A 167 -18.17 3.15 2.27
C ARG A 167 -16.94 4.00 2.62
N ILE A 168 -16.10 4.28 1.62
CA ILE A 168 -14.91 5.13 1.76
C ILE A 168 -15.09 6.37 0.88
N ASP A 169 -14.85 7.54 1.45
CA ASP A 169 -14.87 8.83 0.76
C ASP A 169 -13.55 9.57 0.90
N ASN A 170 -13.31 10.49 -0.05
CA ASN A 170 -12.19 11.45 -0.03
C ASN A 170 -12.59 12.83 0.54
N LYS A 171 -13.87 13.02 0.88
CA LYS A 171 -14.42 14.25 1.45
C LYS A 171 -15.22 13.92 2.70
N PRO A 172 -15.30 14.85 3.66
CA PRO A 172 -16.19 14.66 4.79
C PRO A 172 -17.64 14.51 4.29
N PRO A 173 -18.45 13.66 4.93
CA PRO A 173 -19.84 13.50 4.55
C PRO A 173 -20.62 14.80 4.77
N SER A 174 -21.55 15.12 3.86
CA SER A 174 -22.36 16.35 3.91
C SER A 174 -23.41 16.36 5.03
N SER A 175 -23.73 15.21 5.60
CA SER A 175 -24.64 15.07 6.73
C SER A 175 -24.24 13.84 7.55
N TYR A 176 -24.07 14.04 8.85
CA TYR A 176 -23.99 12.97 9.83
C TYR A 176 -25.43 12.54 10.11
N TYR A 177 -25.98 11.68 9.25
CA TYR A 177 -27.36 11.22 9.39
C TYR A 177 -27.56 10.59 10.76
#